data_AF-M5IRG8-F1
#
_entry.id   AF-M5IRG8-F1
#
_cell.length_a   1.000
_cell.length_b   1.000
_cell.length_c   1.000
_cell.angle_alpha   90.00
_cell.angle_beta   90.00
_cell.angle_gamma   90.00
#
_symmetry.space_group_name_H-M   'P 1'
#
loop_
_entity.id
_entity.type
_entity.pdbx_description
1 polymer ?
#
loop_
_entity_poly.entity_id
_entity_poly.type
_entity_poly.pdbx_seq_one_letter_code
_entity_poly.pdbx_strand_id
1 'polypeptide(L)'
;MFLQLDEIRQRLDVIFLPLEQEGVTGMRLLAQSDADASMRALENAQEALDVKFPLAFLHLVCKFDFGEFEVCNVCFGTGGDYASELVRLNSTDEYGGKWWQGKTRPANLIVFAVGDPWIFLIDCADGAIYAWLLGDEELCGRRVASDFERFFRALAGIGIARLSKKGVPSAEEIVKFVQASDDKAIEFWREMAEI
;
A
#
# COMPACT_ATOMS: atom_id res chain seq x y z
N MET A 1 -16.90 -5.22 -7.32
CA MET A 1 -16.39 -6.61 -7.32
C MET A 1 -14.96 -6.59 -6.84
N PHE A 2 -14.68 -7.16 -5.66
CA PHE A 2 -13.33 -7.19 -5.11
C PHE A 2 -12.56 -8.37 -5.70
N LEU A 3 -11.64 -8.06 -6.62
CA LEU A 3 -10.89 -9.04 -7.39
C LEU A 3 -9.97 -9.88 -6.50
N GLN A 4 -9.70 -11.11 -6.91
CA GLN A 4 -8.62 -11.91 -6.32
C GLN A 4 -7.26 -11.44 -6.84
N LEU A 5 -6.18 -11.73 -6.12
CA LEU A 5 -4.83 -11.26 -6.46
C LEU A 5 -4.39 -11.65 -7.89
N ASP A 6 -4.68 -12.88 -8.30
CA ASP A 6 -4.32 -13.35 -9.64
C ASP A 6 -5.16 -12.67 -10.74
N GLU A 7 -6.43 -12.32 -10.44
CA GLU A 7 -7.28 -11.53 -11.34
C GLU A 7 -6.80 -10.09 -11.46
N ILE A 8 -6.34 -9.49 -10.36
CA ILE A 8 -5.73 -8.14 -10.34
C ILE A 8 -4.53 -8.14 -11.28
N ARG A 9 -3.59 -9.06 -11.09
CA ARG A 9 -2.41 -9.19 -11.95
C ARG A 9 -2.80 -9.31 -13.42
N GLN A 10 -3.68 -10.26 -13.76
CA GLN A 10 -4.08 -10.49 -15.15
C GLN A 10 -4.71 -9.24 -15.79
N ARG A 11 -5.53 -8.50 -15.05
CA ARG A 11 -6.17 -7.30 -15.58
C ARG A 11 -5.19 -6.14 -15.74
N LEU A 12 -4.26 -5.96 -14.81
CA LEU A 12 -3.20 -4.98 -14.96
C LEU A 12 -2.28 -5.32 -16.14
N ASP A 13 -1.97 -6.60 -16.36
CA ASP A 13 -1.23 -7.04 -17.55
C ASP A 13 -1.96 -6.67 -18.85
N VAL A 14 -3.28 -6.95 -18.94
CA VAL A 14 -4.06 -6.59 -20.13
C VAL A 14 -4.07 -5.09 -20.40
N ILE A 15 -4.10 -4.26 -19.35
CA ILE A 15 -4.16 -2.80 -19.49
C ILE A 15 -2.79 -2.21 -19.84
N PHE A 16 -1.74 -2.61 -19.11
CA PHE A 16 -0.46 -1.89 -19.12
C PHE A 16 0.63 -2.56 -19.94
N LEU A 17 0.57 -3.86 -20.22
CA LEU A 17 1.59 -4.53 -21.05
C LEU A 17 1.76 -3.87 -22.44
N PRO A 18 0.70 -3.43 -23.14
CA PRO A 18 0.86 -2.70 -24.40
C PRO A 18 1.54 -1.34 -24.24
N LEU A 19 1.40 -0.70 -23.09
CA LEU A 19 1.88 0.67 -22.81
C LEU A 19 3.34 0.70 -22.35
N GLU A 20 3.93 -0.43 -21.96
CA GLU A 20 5.35 -0.50 -21.58
C GLU A 20 6.28 -0.09 -22.73
N GLN A 21 5.87 -0.34 -23.98
CA GLN A 21 6.62 0.10 -25.17
C GLN A 21 6.65 1.62 -25.33
N GLU A 22 5.70 2.32 -24.69
CA GLU A 22 5.60 3.77 -24.64
C GLU A 22 6.27 4.36 -23.38
N GLY A 23 6.92 3.51 -22.57
CA GLY A 23 7.63 3.91 -21.35
C GLY A 23 6.76 3.96 -20.09
N VAL A 24 5.51 3.47 -20.14
CA VAL A 24 4.65 3.36 -18.95
C VAL A 24 5.01 2.09 -18.19
N THR A 25 5.82 2.21 -17.14
CA THR A 25 6.26 1.11 -16.26
C THR A 25 5.66 1.24 -14.87
N GLY A 26 5.89 0.25 -13.98
CA GLY A 26 5.44 0.29 -12.58
C GLY A 26 3.95 -0.01 -12.35
N MET A 27 3.14 -0.16 -13.41
CA MET A 27 1.68 -0.32 -13.29
C MET A 27 1.19 -1.78 -13.33
N ARG A 28 2.10 -2.75 -13.49
CA ARG A 28 1.80 -4.19 -13.49
C ARG A 28 2.22 -4.85 -12.19
N LEU A 29 1.38 -5.73 -11.67
CA LEU A 29 1.67 -6.50 -10.46
C LEU A 29 2.53 -7.72 -10.82
N LEU A 30 3.84 -7.50 -10.94
CA LEU A 30 4.79 -8.54 -11.33
C LEU A 30 5.00 -9.55 -10.21
N ALA A 31 5.26 -10.81 -10.56
CA ALA A 31 5.66 -11.82 -9.59
C ALA A 31 7.07 -11.52 -9.08
N GLN A 32 7.31 -11.82 -7.81
CA GLN A 32 8.65 -11.67 -7.23
C GLN A 32 9.62 -12.62 -7.94
N SER A 33 10.80 -12.10 -8.32
CA SER A 33 11.78 -12.84 -9.12
C SER A 33 12.57 -13.87 -8.30
N ASP A 34 12.89 -13.54 -7.05
CA ASP A 34 13.55 -14.41 -6.07
C ASP A 34 12.88 -14.25 -4.71
N ALA A 35 12.02 -15.21 -4.36
CA ALA A 35 11.25 -15.19 -3.12
C ALA A 35 12.16 -15.32 -1.88
N ASP A 36 13.25 -16.09 -1.96
CA ASP A 36 14.16 -16.31 -0.83
C ASP A 36 15.01 -15.05 -0.57
N ALA A 37 15.47 -14.38 -1.63
CA ALA A 37 16.17 -13.11 -1.50
C ALA A 37 15.25 -12.01 -0.98
N SER A 38 14.01 -11.94 -1.48
CA SER A 38 12.99 -11.00 -0.99
C SER A 38 12.69 -11.22 0.50
N MET A 39 12.52 -12.47 0.92
CA MET A 39 12.29 -12.80 2.33
C MET A 39 13.46 -12.37 3.23
N ARG A 40 14.71 -12.63 2.82
CA ARG A 40 15.90 -12.16 3.56
C ARG A 40 15.98 -10.63 3.61
N ALA A 41 15.64 -9.94 2.53
CA ALA A 41 15.64 -8.48 2.51
C ALA A 41 14.59 -7.91 3.49
N LEU A 42 13.41 -8.52 3.56
CA LEU A 42 12.35 -8.16 4.49
C LEU A 42 12.70 -8.52 5.95
N GLU A 43 13.43 -9.60 6.19
CA GLU A 43 14.00 -9.90 7.52
C GLU A 43 14.98 -8.82 7.96
N ASN A 44 15.90 -8.42 7.08
CA ASN A 44 16.84 -7.31 7.35
C ASN A 44 16.10 -5.98 7.59
N ALA A 45 15.04 -5.70 6.84
CA ALA A 45 14.23 -4.50 7.02
C ALA A 45 13.50 -4.52 8.38
N GLN A 46 12.96 -5.67 8.80
CA GLN A 46 12.37 -5.85 10.12
C GLN A 46 13.37 -5.62 11.25
N GLU A 47 14.61 -6.11 11.10
CA GLU A 47 15.69 -5.87 12.07
C GLU A 47 16.10 -4.39 12.12
N ALA A 48 16.28 -3.75 10.96
CA ALA A 48 16.65 -2.34 10.87
C ALA A 48 15.57 -1.41 11.47
N LEU A 49 14.31 -1.78 11.32
CA LEU A 49 13.16 -1.03 11.81
C LEU A 49 12.69 -1.45 13.21
N ASP A 50 13.34 -2.44 13.82
CA ASP A 50 12.98 -3.04 15.12
C ASP A 50 11.47 -3.36 15.23
N VAL A 51 10.92 -4.00 14.19
CA VAL A 51 9.48 -4.32 14.11
C VAL A 51 9.26 -5.63 13.37
N LYS A 52 8.19 -6.37 13.70
CA LYS A 52 7.79 -7.58 12.97
C LYS A 52 6.63 -7.27 12.05
N PHE A 53 6.80 -7.54 10.76
CA PHE A 53 5.76 -7.25 9.78
C PHE A 53 4.59 -8.24 9.88
N PRO A 54 3.34 -7.79 9.69
CA PRO A 54 2.17 -8.67 9.66
C PRO A 54 2.29 -9.76 8.59
N LEU A 55 1.81 -10.96 8.88
CA LEU A 55 1.91 -12.11 7.97
C LEU A 55 1.24 -11.84 6.61
N ALA A 56 0.07 -11.17 6.60
CA ALA A 56 -0.64 -10.83 5.38
C ALA A 56 0.16 -9.85 4.50
N PHE A 57 0.87 -8.91 5.13
CA PHE A 57 1.77 -8.00 4.44
C PHE A 57 2.93 -8.77 3.81
N LEU A 58 3.67 -9.54 4.63
CA LEU A 58 4.80 -10.38 4.18
C LEU A 58 4.41 -11.31 3.02
N HIS A 59 3.25 -11.97 3.12
CA HIS A 59 2.78 -12.88 2.07
C HIS A 59 2.63 -12.18 0.71
N LEU A 60 2.07 -10.97 0.67
CA LEU A 60 1.90 -10.24 -0.59
C LEU A 60 3.24 -9.72 -1.12
N VAL A 61 4.09 -9.14 -0.27
CA VAL A 61 5.35 -8.51 -0.70
C VAL A 61 6.44 -9.54 -1.05
N CYS A 62 6.33 -10.78 -0.56
CA CYS A 62 7.14 -11.90 -1.02
C CYS A 62 6.60 -12.53 -2.31
N LYS A 63 5.29 -12.40 -2.60
CA LYS A 63 4.66 -12.96 -3.80
C LYS A 63 4.81 -12.05 -5.02
N PHE A 64 4.72 -10.73 -4.81
CA PHE A 64 4.74 -9.74 -5.87
C PHE A 64 5.82 -8.69 -5.65
N ASP A 65 6.30 -8.12 -6.74
CA ASP A 65 7.27 -7.03 -6.72
C ASP A 65 6.54 -5.69 -6.52
N PHE A 66 6.86 -5.00 -5.43
CA PHE A 66 6.34 -3.68 -5.06
C PHE A 66 7.36 -2.55 -5.27
N GLY A 67 8.56 -2.88 -5.76
CA GLY A 67 9.71 -1.98 -5.81
C GLY A 67 9.54 -0.74 -6.71
N GLU A 68 8.72 -0.88 -7.75
CA GLU A 68 8.31 0.20 -8.64
C GLU A 68 6.78 0.24 -8.82
N PHE A 69 6.05 -0.49 -7.97
CA PHE A 69 4.63 -0.70 -8.20
C PHE A 69 3.79 0.51 -7.77
N GLU A 70 2.89 0.92 -8.65
CA GLU A 70 1.89 1.95 -8.40
C GLU A 70 0.51 1.49 -8.86
N VAL A 71 -0.51 1.80 -8.07
CA VAL A 71 -1.91 1.65 -8.50
C VAL A 71 -2.79 2.69 -7.83
N CYS A 72 -3.73 3.27 -8.60
CA CYS A 72 -4.73 4.21 -8.08
C CYS A 72 -4.08 5.42 -7.35
N ASN A 73 -2.99 5.97 -7.94
CA ASN A 73 -2.21 7.08 -7.39
C ASN A 73 -1.54 6.79 -6.04
N VAL A 74 -1.31 5.51 -5.74
CA VAL A 74 -0.58 5.05 -4.56
C VAL A 74 0.67 4.33 -5.03
N CYS A 75 1.81 4.95 -4.72
CA CYS A 75 3.14 4.43 -4.99
C CYS A 75 3.64 3.64 -3.79
N PHE A 76 4.02 2.38 -4.02
CA PHE A 76 4.61 1.53 -3.00
C PHE A 76 6.13 1.68 -2.99
N GLY A 77 6.77 1.69 -4.15
CA GLY A 77 8.20 1.94 -4.27
C GLY A 77 8.58 2.66 -5.56
N THR A 78 9.74 3.29 -5.54
CA THR A 78 10.25 4.12 -6.65
C THR A 78 11.64 3.70 -7.15
N GLY A 79 12.15 2.53 -6.73
CA GLY A 79 13.58 2.20 -6.89
C GLY A 79 13.92 0.71 -6.94
N GLY A 80 12.92 -0.17 -7.15
CA GLY A 80 13.10 -1.61 -7.33
C GLY A 80 13.25 -2.40 -6.03
N ASP A 81 14.08 -1.97 -5.08
CA ASP A 81 14.18 -2.65 -3.78
C ASP A 81 13.15 -2.11 -2.79
N TYR A 82 12.01 -2.79 -2.72
CA TYR A 82 10.92 -2.42 -1.80
C TYR A 82 11.32 -2.54 -0.31
N ALA A 83 12.19 -3.49 0.05
CA ALA A 83 12.60 -3.63 1.45
C ALA A 83 13.47 -2.44 1.89
N SER A 84 14.39 -1.99 1.03
CA SER A 84 15.16 -0.76 1.27
C SER A 84 14.25 0.48 1.30
N GLU A 85 13.22 0.53 0.45
CA GLU A 85 12.25 1.62 0.45
C GLU A 85 11.47 1.69 1.77
N LEU A 86 11.03 0.56 2.32
CA LEU A 86 10.40 0.50 3.63
C LEU A 86 11.33 1.05 4.72
N VAL A 87 12.62 0.70 4.69
CA VAL A 87 13.60 1.25 5.64
C VAL A 87 13.76 2.75 5.46
N ARG A 88 13.88 3.22 4.22
CA ARG A 88 14.05 4.63 3.87
C ARG A 88 12.88 5.48 4.35
N LEU A 89 11.65 5.08 4.04
CA LEU A 89 10.43 5.78 4.44
C LEU A 89 10.27 5.85 5.97
N ASN A 90 10.88 4.93 6.70
CA ASN A 90 10.76 4.83 8.16
C ASN A 90 12.05 5.19 8.90
N SER A 91 12.98 5.85 8.22
CA SER A 91 14.21 6.39 8.78
C SER A 91 14.21 7.91 8.70
N THR A 92 15.09 8.54 9.46
CA THR A 92 15.34 9.98 9.30
C THR A 92 16.13 10.18 8.00
N ASP A 93 15.70 11.11 7.14
CA ASP A 93 16.45 11.46 5.93
C ASP A 93 17.74 12.24 6.25
N GLU A 94 18.52 12.53 5.20
CA GLU A 94 19.80 13.26 5.33
C GLU A 94 19.67 14.68 5.89
N TYR A 95 18.47 15.26 5.84
CA TYR A 95 18.15 16.61 6.35
C TYR A 95 17.45 16.58 7.72
N GLY A 96 17.27 15.41 8.32
CA GLY A 96 16.53 15.28 9.58
C GLY A 96 15.02 15.11 9.42
N GLY A 97 14.52 15.06 8.17
CA GLY A 97 13.12 14.88 7.85
C GLY A 97 12.63 13.48 8.19
N LYS A 98 11.42 13.42 8.72
CA LYS A 98 10.75 12.18 9.15
C LYS A 98 9.25 12.42 9.30
N TRP A 99 8.45 11.38 9.12
CA TRP A 99 6.98 11.50 9.15
C TRP A 99 6.40 11.53 10.58
N TRP A 100 7.12 11.01 11.57
CA TRP A 100 6.65 10.95 12.96
C TRP A 100 7.05 12.16 13.79
N GLN A 101 6.23 12.46 14.79
CA GLN A 101 6.51 13.49 15.78
C GLN A 101 7.38 12.96 16.93
N GLY A 102 8.21 13.82 17.51
CA GLY A 102 9.03 13.49 18.68
C GLY A 102 10.39 12.86 18.35
N LYS A 103 11.00 12.21 19.34
CA LYS A 103 12.37 11.67 19.22
C LYS A 103 12.43 10.35 18.46
N THR A 104 11.48 9.46 18.73
CA THR A 104 11.46 8.07 18.21
C THR A 104 10.20 7.81 17.43
N ARG A 105 10.30 6.98 16.38
CA ARG A 105 9.14 6.50 15.63
C ARG A 105 8.23 5.68 16.56
N PRO A 106 6.89 5.74 16.43
CA PRO A 106 6.03 4.76 17.07
C PRO A 106 6.49 3.33 16.72
N ALA A 107 6.58 2.46 17.74
CA ALA A 107 7.29 1.19 17.61
C ALA A 107 6.71 0.29 16.50
N ASN A 108 5.39 0.12 16.47
CA ASN A 108 4.71 -0.79 15.56
C ASN A 108 4.24 -0.14 14.26
N LEU A 109 4.34 1.19 14.12
CA LEU A 109 3.74 1.89 12.98
C LEU A 109 4.79 2.17 11.92
N ILE A 110 4.54 1.74 10.69
CA ILE A 110 5.42 2.00 9.56
C ILE A 110 4.64 2.58 8.39
N VAL A 111 5.26 3.51 7.65
CA VAL A 111 4.79 3.91 6.32
C VAL A 111 5.16 2.81 5.33
N PHE A 112 4.20 2.34 4.53
CA PHE A 112 4.45 1.31 3.51
C PHE A 112 4.17 1.76 2.08
N ALA A 113 3.45 2.86 1.91
CA ALA A 113 3.13 3.46 0.61
C ALA A 113 2.77 4.93 0.78
N VAL A 114 2.86 5.68 -0.30
CA VAL A 114 2.52 7.11 -0.36
C VAL A 114 1.67 7.38 -1.60
N GLY A 115 0.71 8.29 -1.48
CA GLY A 115 -0.07 8.83 -2.58
C GLY A 115 -0.40 10.29 -2.30
N ASP A 116 -0.81 11.05 -3.31
CA ASP A 116 -1.28 12.42 -3.07
C ASP A 116 -2.79 12.39 -2.78
N PRO A 117 -3.28 12.85 -1.60
CA PRO A 117 -2.56 13.47 -0.47
C PRO A 117 -2.20 12.52 0.70
N TRP A 118 -2.42 11.21 0.54
CA TRP A 118 -2.39 10.21 1.59
C TRP A 118 -1.04 9.56 1.86
N ILE A 119 -0.64 9.52 3.12
CA ILE A 119 0.44 8.65 3.61
C ILE A 119 -0.19 7.41 4.24
N PHE A 120 0.24 6.22 3.81
CA PHE A 120 -0.34 4.97 4.27
C PHE A 120 0.52 4.30 5.32
N LEU A 121 -0.08 4.05 6.48
CA LEU A 121 0.55 3.46 7.65
C LEU A 121 -0.03 2.07 7.88
N ILE A 122 0.82 1.14 8.30
CA ILE A 122 0.40 -0.18 8.82
C ILE A 122 0.85 -0.31 10.27
N ASP A 123 -0.11 -0.65 11.14
CA ASP A 123 0.22 -1.07 12.51
C ASP A 123 0.63 -2.53 12.48
N CYS A 124 1.89 -2.79 12.78
CA CYS A 124 2.49 -4.10 12.77
C CYS A 124 2.01 -5.00 13.92
N ALA A 125 1.32 -4.45 14.93
CA ALA A 125 0.76 -5.24 16.02
C ALA A 125 -0.46 -6.07 15.59
N ASP A 126 -1.32 -5.52 14.73
CA ASP A 126 -2.58 -6.15 14.33
C ASP A 126 -2.82 -6.18 12.80
N GLY A 127 -1.98 -5.50 12.02
CA GLY A 127 -2.07 -5.40 10.57
C GLY A 127 -3.03 -4.33 10.05
N ALA A 128 -3.62 -3.51 10.93
CA ALA A 128 -4.54 -2.45 10.53
C ALA A 128 -3.86 -1.41 9.64
N ILE A 129 -4.60 -0.92 8.64
CA ILE A 129 -4.14 0.08 7.69
C ILE A 129 -4.79 1.42 8.01
N TYR A 130 -3.99 2.47 8.02
CA TYR A 130 -4.42 3.84 8.27
C TYR A 130 -4.01 4.73 7.10
N ALA A 131 -4.85 5.71 6.80
CA ALA A 131 -4.53 6.79 5.87
C ALA A 131 -4.38 8.10 6.65
N TRP A 132 -3.22 8.71 6.54
CA TRP A 132 -2.85 9.92 7.28
C TRP A 132 -2.62 11.07 6.30
N LEU A 133 -3.19 12.24 6.59
CA LEU A 133 -2.87 13.48 5.88
C LEU A 133 -1.78 14.23 6.64
N LEU A 134 -0.87 14.85 5.90
CA LEU A 134 0.09 15.76 6.49
C LEU A 134 -0.65 16.95 7.15
N GLY A 135 -0.64 16.98 8.48
CA GLY A 135 -1.37 17.97 9.28
C GLY A 135 -2.48 17.38 10.16
N ASP A 136 -2.85 16.12 9.96
CA ASP A 136 -3.73 15.40 10.90
C ASP A 136 -3.02 15.28 12.26
N GLU A 137 -3.74 15.57 13.35
CA GLU A 137 -3.23 15.47 14.73
C GLU A 137 -2.98 14.02 15.14
N GLU A 138 -3.83 13.09 14.68
CA GLU A 138 -3.78 11.67 15.03
C GLU A 138 -3.32 10.81 13.84
N LEU A 139 -2.16 10.17 13.97
CA LEU A 139 -1.60 9.24 12.97
C LEU A 139 -2.57 8.08 12.65
N CYS A 140 -3.23 7.54 13.68
CA CYS A 140 -4.14 6.41 13.56
C CYS A 140 -5.63 6.83 13.59
N GLY A 141 -5.92 8.11 13.34
CA GLY A 141 -7.27 8.66 13.44
C GLY A 141 -8.22 8.24 12.32
N ARG A 142 -7.74 7.50 11.31
CA ARG A 142 -8.51 7.05 10.14
C ARG A 142 -8.06 5.65 9.72
N ARG A 143 -8.68 4.62 10.30
CA ARG A 143 -8.45 3.22 9.93
C ARG A 143 -9.20 2.89 8.65
N VAL A 144 -8.48 2.64 7.56
CA VAL A 144 -9.06 2.40 6.23
C VAL A 144 -9.18 0.93 5.86
N ALA A 145 -8.49 0.02 6.56
CA ALA A 145 -8.71 -1.42 6.41
C ALA A 145 -8.30 -2.20 7.66
N SER A 146 -8.80 -3.42 7.80
CA SER A 146 -8.40 -4.35 8.85
C SER A 146 -7.06 -5.03 8.58
N ASP A 147 -6.69 -5.21 7.31
CA ASP A 147 -5.45 -5.85 6.89
C ASP A 147 -4.99 -5.35 5.51
N PHE A 148 -3.72 -5.59 5.19
CA PHE A 148 -3.08 -5.15 3.96
C PHE A 148 -3.69 -5.76 2.69
N GLU A 149 -4.05 -7.04 2.69
CA GLU A 149 -4.58 -7.69 1.49
C GLU A 149 -5.93 -7.08 1.10
N ARG A 150 -6.81 -6.84 2.07
CA ARG A 150 -8.10 -6.17 1.83
C ARG A 150 -7.90 -4.76 1.29
N PHE A 151 -7.03 -3.98 1.91
CA PHE A 151 -6.69 -2.65 1.43
C PHE A 151 -6.23 -2.69 -0.03
N PHE A 152 -5.24 -3.53 -0.32
CA PHE A 152 -4.66 -3.69 -1.66
C PHE A 152 -5.71 -4.09 -2.70
N ARG A 153 -6.56 -5.07 -2.38
CA ARG A 153 -7.60 -5.55 -3.30
C ARG A 153 -8.69 -4.52 -3.56
N ALA A 154 -9.05 -3.73 -2.55
CA ALA A 154 -9.99 -2.63 -2.73
C ALA A 154 -9.38 -1.55 -3.64
N LEU A 155 -8.17 -1.10 -3.32
CA LEU A 155 -7.44 -0.08 -4.07
C LEU A 155 -7.22 -0.47 -5.54
N ALA A 156 -6.66 -1.66 -5.79
CA ALA A 156 -6.44 -2.16 -7.14
C ALA A 156 -7.76 -2.39 -7.89
N GLY A 157 -8.80 -2.86 -7.18
CA GLY A 157 -10.15 -3.02 -7.74
C GLY A 157 -10.73 -1.70 -8.25
N ILE A 158 -10.57 -0.61 -7.49
CA ILE A 158 -11.00 0.74 -7.88
C ILE A 158 -10.23 1.20 -9.12
N GLY A 159 -8.89 1.14 -9.09
CA GLY A 159 -8.04 1.54 -10.21
C GLY A 159 -8.39 0.80 -11.51
N ILE A 160 -8.51 -0.53 -11.45
CA ILE A 160 -8.87 -1.35 -12.60
C ILE A 160 -10.29 -1.02 -13.10
N ALA A 161 -11.26 -0.84 -12.20
CA ALA A 161 -12.64 -0.53 -12.59
C ALA A 161 -12.70 0.78 -13.38
N ARG A 162 -11.98 1.81 -12.94
CA ARG A 162 -11.89 3.11 -13.61
C ARG A 162 -11.25 3.01 -14.98
N LEU A 163 -10.06 2.41 -15.06
CA LEU A 163 -9.34 2.20 -16.32
C LEU A 163 -10.18 1.38 -17.32
N SER A 164 -10.98 0.44 -16.82
CA SER A 164 -11.88 -0.39 -17.63
C SER A 164 -13.26 0.24 -17.91
N LYS A 165 -13.52 1.48 -17.46
CA LYS A 165 -14.83 2.15 -17.54
C LYS A 165 -16.00 1.30 -16.99
N LYS A 166 -15.73 0.54 -15.93
CA LYS A 166 -16.73 -0.24 -15.17
C LYS A 166 -17.15 0.53 -13.93
N GLY A 167 -18.31 0.19 -13.37
CA GLY A 167 -18.78 0.77 -12.12
C GLY A 167 -17.82 0.47 -10.97
N VAL A 168 -17.39 1.51 -10.26
CA VAL A 168 -16.65 1.42 -8.99
C VAL A 168 -17.67 1.07 -7.89
N PRO A 169 -17.36 0.13 -6.96
CA PRO A 169 -18.22 -0.13 -5.81
C PRO A 169 -18.45 1.12 -4.95
N SER A 170 -19.57 1.19 -4.24
CA SER A 170 -19.80 2.32 -3.33
C SER A 170 -18.83 2.29 -2.14
N ALA A 171 -18.62 3.44 -1.51
CA ALA A 171 -17.77 3.53 -0.31
C ALA A 171 -18.23 2.58 0.80
N GLU A 172 -19.54 2.40 0.97
CA GLU A 172 -20.14 1.48 1.95
C GLU A 172 -19.84 0.01 1.63
N GLU A 173 -19.89 -0.37 0.34
CA GLU A 173 -19.50 -1.70 -0.11
C GLU A 173 -18.00 -1.95 0.15
N ILE A 174 -17.17 -0.95 -0.10
CA ILE A 174 -15.72 -1.01 0.13
C ILE A 174 -15.43 -1.16 1.62
N VAL A 175 -15.95 -0.26 2.47
CA VAL A 175 -15.76 -0.28 3.93
C VAL A 175 -16.17 -1.62 4.53
N LYS A 176 -17.29 -2.20 4.09
CA LYS A 176 -17.72 -3.54 4.51
C LYS A 176 -16.72 -4.63 4.11
N PHE A 177 -16.16 -4.56 2.91
CA PHE A 177 -15.17 -5.52 2.43
C PHE A 177 -13.83 -5.41 3.18
N VAL A 178 -13.35 -4.18 3.39
CA VAL A 178 -12.09 -3.91 4.10
C VAL A 178 -12.21 -3.99 5.61
N GLN A 179 -13.42 -4.24 6.13
CA GLN A 179 -13.72 -4.35 7.56
C GLN A 179 -13.26 -3.11 8.35
N ALA A 180 -13.40 -1.94 7.74
CA ALA A 180 -13.34 -0.67 8.46
C ALA A 180 -14.75 -0.33 8.99
N SER A 181 -14.82 0.45 10.06
CA SER A 181 -16.11 0.75 10.71
C SER A 181 -16.28 2.22 11.11
N ASP A 182 -15.34 3.08 10.74
CA ASP A 182 -15.35 4.51 11.08
C ASP A 182 -15.93 5.32 9.91
N ASP A 183 -16.68 6.39 10.21
CA ASP A 183 -17.19 7.35 9.24
C ASP A 183 -16.05 7.95 8.41
N LYS A 184 -14.89 8.21 9.03
CA LYS A 184 -13.68 8.68 8.33
C LYS A 184 -13.17 7.68 7.28
N ALA A 185 -13.43 6.38 7.45
CA ALA A 185 -13.08 5.37 6.46
C ALA A 185 -14.02 5.43 5.26
N ILE A 186 -15.33 5.69 5.48
CA ILE A 186 -16.30 5.89 4.40
C ILE A 186 -15.93 7.12 3.58
N GLU A 187 -15.58 8.23 4.25
CA GLU A 187 -15.12 9.46 3.58
C GLU A 187 -13.88 9.19 2.73
N PHE A 188 -12.86 8.53 3.29
CA PHE A 188 -11.67 8.15 2.55
C PHE A 188 -11.97 7.31 1.31
N TRP A 189 -12.76 6.23 1.45
CA TRP A 189 -13.04 5.35 0.32
C TRP A 189 -13.94 6.02 -0.73
N ARG A 190 -14.75 7.01 -0.34
CA ARG A 190 -15.51 7.85 -1.28
C ARG A 190 -14.55 8.70 -2.11
N GLU A 191 -13.61 9.40 -1.46
CA GLU A 191 -12.60 10.18 -2.16
C GLU A 191 -11.74 9.31 -3.09
N MET A 192 -11.26 8.17 -2.59
CA MET A 192 -10.49 7.22 -3.41
C MET A 192 -11.29 6.64 -4.59
N ALA A 193 -12.63 6.62 -4.52
CA ALA A 193 -13.52 6.22 -5.60
C ALA A 193 -13.85 7.36 -6.58
N GLU A 194 -13.55 8.62 -6.23
CA GLU A 194 -13.74 9.82 -7.06
C GLU A 194 -12.46 10.39 -7.73
N ILE A 195 -11.26 10.22 -7.14
CA ILE A 195 -9.94 10.65 -7.70
C ILE A 195 -9.58 9.98 -9.02
#